data_AF-A0AAW1NLR6-F1
#
_entry.id   AF-A0AAW1NLR6-F1
#
_cell.length_a   1.000
_cell.length_b   1.000
_cell.length_c   1.000
_cell.angle_alpha   90.00
_cell.angle_beta   90.00
_cell.angle_gamma   90.00
#
_symmetry.space_group_name_H-M   'P 1'
#
loop_
_entity.id
_entity.type
_entity.pdbx_description
1 polymer ?
#
loop_
_entity_poly.entity_id
_entity_poly.type
_entity_poly.pdbx_seq_one_letter_code
_entity_poly.pdbx_strand_id
1 'polypeptide(L)'
;MFAAVVPEVCSEQECAELITLSEDRGYVPAVIHKPDGRVLLDKSHRDSDRAIIDDPAFAQVLFERLQPHLPACYNGRALAGINERLRFLRYSPGQRFRVHSDGCYISANGSQRSFLTLQLYLNTVLEGGETVLYSDEDVETALLKVSCKPGQESTWSSGCV
;
A
#
# COMPACT_ATOMS: atom_id res chain seq x y z
N MET A 1 -13.55 5.91 -10.11
CA MET A 1 -12.38 5.83 -9.19
C MET A 1 -12.89 5.89 -7.77
N PHE A 2 -12.41 5.00 -6.89
CA PHE A 2 -12.67 5.07 -5.45
C PHE A 2 -11.37 5.48 -4.76
N ALA A 3 -11.43 6.46 -3.86
CA ALA A 3 -10.33 6.82 -2.97
C ALA A 3 -10.89 7.28 -1.63
N ALA A 4 -10.24 6.87 -0.54
CA ALA A 4 -10.59 7.23 0.81
C ALA A 4 -9.31 7.45 1.64
N VAL A 5 -9.39 8.37 2.61
CA VAL A 5 -8.37 8.54 3.64
C VAL A 5 -9.05 8.29 4.97
N VAL A 6 -8.56 7.30 5.71
CA VAL A 6 -9.12 6.91 7.00
C VAL A 6 -8.09 7.20 8.09
N PRO A 7 -8.35 8.16 9.00
CA PRO A 7 -7.47 8.43 10.11
C PRO A 7 -7.60 7.34 11.18
N GLU A 8 -6.56 7.18 12.01
CA GLU A 8 -6.60 6.39 13.26
C GLU A 8 -6.99 4.91 13.08
N VAL A 9 -6.61 4.30 11.95
CA VAL A 9 -6.78 2.85 11.71
C VAL A 9 -5.88 2.03 12.66
N CYS A 10 -4.72 2.58 13.00
CA CYS A 10 -3.85 2.06 14.04
C CYS A 10 -3.51 3.17 15.04
N SER A 11 -3.31 2.77 16.29
CA SER A 11 -2.74 3.65 17.31
C SER A 11 -1.24 3.88 17.07
N GLU A 12 -0.68 4.94 17.67
CA GLU A 12 0.77 5.20 17.61
C GLU A 12 1.60 4.03 18.15
N GLN A 13 1.10 3.34 19.18
CA GLN A 13 1.75 2.17 19.75
C GLN A 13 1.77 1.00 18.73
N GLU A 14 0.64 0.69 18.11
CA GLU A 14 0.57 -0.36 17.07
C GLU A 14 1.50 -0.02 15.91
N CYS A 15 1.56 1.25 15.51
CA CYS A 15 2.50 1.68 14.47
C CYS A 15 3.97 1.45 14.87
N ALA A 16 4.35 1.75 16.12
CA ALA A 16 5.71 1.50 16.62
C ALA A 16 6.04 0.00 16.70
N GLU A 17 5.08 -0.83 17.11
CA GLU A 17 5.22 -2.29 17.13
C GLU A 17 5.40 -2.86 15.72
N LEU A 18 4.62 -2.37 14.75
CA LEU A 18 4.73 -2.73 13.33
C LEU A 18 6.08 -2.32 12.72
N ILE A 19 6.60 -1.14 13.09
CA ILE A 19 7.95 -0.71 12.68
C ILE A 19 8.98 -1.69 13.21
N THR A 20 8.98 -1.96 14.52
CA THR A 20 9.92 -2.88 15.17
C THR A 20 9.88 -4.27 14.51
N LEU A 21 8.67 -4.82 14.33
CA LEU A 21 8.44 -6.09 13.65
C LEU A 21 9.06 -6.12 12.24
N SER A 22 8.90 -5.03 11.48
CA SER A 22 9.42 -4.92 10.11
C SER A 22 10.95 -4.78 10.07
N GLU A 23 11.55 -4.12 11.06
CA GLU A 23 13.00 -3.96 11.19
C GLU A 23 13.67 -5.28 11.55
N ASP A 24 13.11 -6.01 12.52
CA ASP A 24 13.56 -7.34 12.93
C ASP A 24 13.50 -8.36 11.78
N ARG A 25 12.49 -8.24 10.90
CA ARG A 25 12.38 -9.07 9.70
C ARG A 25 13.53 -8.85 8.71
N GLY A 26 14.13 -7.66 8.73
CA GLY A 26 15.19 -7.26 7.81
C GLY A 26 14.65 -6.70 6.49
N TYR A 27 15.12 -5.50 6.15
CA TYR A 27 14.81 -4.81 4.91
C TYR A 27 15.80 -5.14 3.80
N VAL A 28 15.29 -5.30 2.59
CA VAL A 28 16.10 -5.45 1.36
C VAL A 28 15.65 -4.45 0.30
N PRO A 29 16.52 -4.02 -0.64
CA PRO A 29 16.12 -3.13 -1.71
C PRO A 29 14.90 -3.67 -2.48
N ALA A 30 13.89 -2.82 -2.67
CA ALA A 30 12.66 -3.20 -3.34
C ALA A 30 12.88 -3.34 -4.85
N VAL A 31 12.43 -4.46 -5.41
CA VAL A 31 12.54 -4.78 -6.84
C VAL A 31 11.21 -4.58 -7.57
N ILE A 32 11.30 -4.32 -8.88
CA ILE A 32 10.18 -4.21 -9.81
C ILE A 32 9.99 -5.55 -10.51
N HIS A 33 8.77 -6.07 -10.47
CA HIS A 33 8.37 -7.25 -11.25
C HIS A 33 7.77 -6.78 -12.57
N LYS A 34 8.34 -7.24 -13.68
CA LYS A 34 7.84 -6.95 -15.03
C LYS A 34 6.86 -8.04 -15.49
N PRO A 35 5.91 -7.73 -16.39
CA PRO A 35 4.97 -8.72 -16.93
C PRO A 35 5.65 -9.89 -17.64
N ASP A 36 6.86 -9.70 -18.17
CA ASP A 36 7.67 -10.74 -18.82
C ASP A 36 8.42 -11.65 -17.84
N GLY A 37 8.14 -11.55 -16.54
CA GLY A 37 8.76 -12.35 -15.48
C GLY A 37 10.11 -11.83 -14.99
N ARG A 38 10.66 -10.77 -15.60
CA ARG A 38 11.91 -10.18 -15.11
C ARG A 38 11.73 -9.48 -13.76
N VAL A 39 12.76 -9.58 -12.93
CA VAL A 39 12.88 -8.88 -11.65
C VAL A 39 14.04 -7.91 -11.76
N LEU A 40 13.76 -6.62 -11.58
CA LEU A 40 14.74 -5.55 -11.79
C LEU A 40 14.92 -4.73 -10.52
N LEU A 41 16.17 -4.45 -10.17
CA LEU A 41 16.53 -3.40 -9.23
C LEU A 41 16.80 -2.11 -10.03
N ASP A 42 15.82 -1.21 -10.07
CA ASP A 42 15.92 0.07 -10.80
C ASP A 42 15.57 1.23 -9.85
N LYS A 43 16.60 1.75 -9.20
CA LYS A 43 16.49 2.89 -8.27
C LYS A 43 16.07 4.19 -8.96
N SER A 44 16.15 4.29 -10.30
CA SER A 44 15.65 5.47 -11.00
C SER A 44 14.12 5.54 -11.02
N HIS A 45 13.47 4.38 -10.92
CA HIS A 45 12.02 4.23 -10.91
C HIS A 45 11.46 3.94 -9.51
N ARG A 46 12.08 2.98 -8.79
CA ARG A 46 11.71 2.60 -7.43
C ARG A 46 12.96 2.53 -6.56
N ASP A 47 13.12 3.53 -5.71
CA ASP A 47 14.13 3.56 -4.66
C ASP A 47 13.43 3.48 -3.32
N SER A 48 13.39 2.28 -2.75
CA SER A 48 12.90 1.99 -1.40
C SER A 48 13.46 0.67 -0.92
N ASP A 49 13.46 0.47 0.38
CA ASP A 49 13.63 -0.86 0.95
C ASP A 49 12.26 -1.49 1.24
N ARG A 50 12.22 -2.82 1.25
CA ARG A 50 11.02 -3.61 1.55
C ARG A 50 11.32 -4.74 2.51
N ALA A 51 10.43 -4.93 3.48
CA ALA A 51 10.28 -6.15 4.26
C ALA A 51 8.91 -6.77 3.94
N ILE A 52 8.84 -8.11 3.93
CA ILE A 52 7.59 -8.83 3.68
C ILE A 52 7.34 -9.79 4.84
N ILE A 53 6.12 -9.68 5.38
CA ILE A 53 5.63 -10.48 6.49
C ILE A 53 4.24 -10.94 6.11
N ASP A 54 4.01 -12.25 6.19
CA ASP A 54 2.68 -12.82 6.02
C ASP A 54 2.01 -12.84 7.40
N ASP A 55 0.94 -12.08 7.57
CA ASP A 55 0.20 -11.95 8.84
C ASP A 55 -1.32 -11.91 8.57
N PRO A 56 -1.96 -13.09 8.43
CA PRO A 56 -3.39 -13.16 8.17
C PRO A 56 -4.24 -12.64 9.33
N ALA A 57 -3.73 -12.71 10.57
CA ALA A 57 -4.47 -12.24 11.74
C ALA A 57 -4.55 -10.71 11.74
N PHE A 58 -3.43 -10.03 11.51
CA PHE A 58 -3.43 -8.57 11.43
C PHE A 58 -4.15 -8.06 10.18
N ALA A 59 -4.05 -8.76 9.05
CA ALA A 59 -4.83 -8.41 7.85
C ALA A 59 -6.34 -8.47 8.10
N GLN A 60 -6.82 -9.44 8.86
CA GLN A 60 -8.23 -9.53 9.27
C GLN A 60 -8.62 -8.36 10.19
N VAL A 61 -7.78 -8.02 11.17
CA VAL A 61 -8.01 -6.86 12.06
C VAL A 61 -8.12 -5.56 11.26
N LEU A 62 -7.19 -5.32 10.32
CA LEU A 62 -7.25 -4.16 9.43
C LEU A 62 -8.53 -4.15 8.60
N PHE A 63 -8.96 -5.32 8.10
CA PHE A 63 -10.15 -5.41 7.26
C PHE A 63 -11.40 -5.05 8.06
N GLU A 64 -11.54 -5.54 9.29
CA GLU A 64 -12.65 -5.20 10.19
C GLU A 64 -12.70 -3.70 10.51
N ARG A 65 -11.53 -3.09 10.80
CA ARG A 65 -11.43 -1.64 11.06
C ARG A 65 -11.82 -0.80 9.85
N LEU A 66 -11.44 -1.24 8.66
CA LEU A 66 -11.68 -0.51 7.41
C LEU A 66 -13.03 -0.81 6.78
N GLN A 67 -13.67 -1.94 7.10
CA GLN A 67 -14.93 -2.37 6.49
C GLN A 67 -16.01 -1.27 6.43
N PRO A 68 -16.23 -0.43 7.47
CA PRO A 68 -17.21 0.65 7.42
C PRO A 68 -16.88 1.77 6.42
N HIS A 69 -15.61 1.88 6.02
CA HIS A 69 -15.09 2.90 5.10
C HIS A 69 -14.93 2.39 3.67
N LEU A 70 -15.04 1.07 3.47
CA LEU A 70 -14.91 0.42 2.18
C LEU A 70 -16.28 0.26 1.50
N PRO A 71 -16.34 0.22 0.16
CA PRO A 71 -17.59 -0.02 -0.54
C PRO A 71 -18.07 -1.44 -0.28
N ALA A 72 -19.37 -1.63 -0.02
CA ALA A 72 -19.93 -2.96 0.24
C ALA A 72 -19.66 -3.98 -0.89
N CYS A 73 -19.57 -3.49 -2.12
CA CYS A 73 -19.06 -4.24 -3.26
C CYS A 73 -18.24 -3.32 -4.17
N TYR A 74 -17.27 -3.89 -4.88
CA TYR A 74 -16.47 -3.17 -5.86
C TYR A 74 -16.57 -3.88 -7.22
N ASN A 75 -16.95 -3.15 -8.27
CA ASN A 75 -17.22 -3.69 -9.60
C ASN A 75 -18.15 -4.93 -9.59
N GLY A 76 -19.21 -4.88 -8.76
CA GLY A 76 -20.19 -5.98 -8.63
C GLY A 76 -19.68 -7.20 -7.85
N ARG A 77 -18.52 -7.11 -7.20
CA ARG A 77 -17.92 -8.20 -6.41
C ARG A 77 -17.90 -7.85 -4.94
N ALA A 78 -18.19 -8.84 -4.08
CA ALA A 78 -18.03 -8.69 -2.64
C ALA A 78 -16.54 -8.56 -2.29
N LEU A 79 -16.24 -7.77 -1.25
CA LEU A 79 -14.88 -7.68 -0.72
C LEU A 79 -14.54 -8.98 0.03
N ALA A 80 -13.41 -9.58 -0.32
CA ALA A 80 -12.96 -10.85 0.27
C ALA A 80 -12.09 -10.65 1.53
N GLY A 81 -11.48 -9.47 1.70
CA GLY A 81 -10.53 -9.18 2.76
C GLY A 81 -9.32 -8.38 2.27
N ILE A 82 -8.33 -8.21 3.15
CA ILE A 82 -7.02 -7.63 2.84
C ILE A 82 -6.03 -8.77 2.54
N ASN A 83 -5.06 -8.51 1.65
CA ASN A 83 -4.00 -9.46 1.36
C ASN A 83 -3.12 -9.69 2.60
N GLU A 84 -3.05 -10.93 3.08
CA GLU A 84 -2.25 -11.36 4.24
C GLU A 84 -0.74 -11.11 4.09
N ARG A 85 -0.24 -10.97 2.85
CA ARG A 85 1.17 -10.64 2.55
C ARG A 85 1.42 -9.14 2.69
N LEU A 86 1.68 -8.70 3.90
CA LEU A 86 1.98 -7.32 4.25
C LEU A 86 3.35 -6.90 3.71
N ARG A 87 3.40 -5.73 3.06
CA ARG A 87 4.60 -5.18 2.45
C ARG A 87 4.96 -3.89 3.16
N PHE A 88 5.95 -3.96 4.02
CA PHE A 88 6.52 -2.81 4.71
C PHE A 88 7.51 -2.12 3.79
N LEU A 89 7.39 -0.81 3.62
CA LEU A 89 8.26 -0.01 2.76
C LEU A 89 8.95 1.06 3.60
N ARG A 90 10.26 1.18 3.44
CA ARG A 90 11.07 2.18 4.12
C ARG A 90 11.76 3.07 3.10
N TYR A 91 11.71 4.37 3.35
CA TYR A 91 12.30 5.41 2.53
C TYR A 91 13.24 6.26 3.37
N SER A 92 14.48 6.37 2.93
CA SER A 92 15.49 7.30 3.44
C SER A 92 15.40 8.63 2.68
N PRO A 93 15.99 9.73 3.19
CA PRO A 93 16.03 10.99 2.45
C PRO A 93 16.52 10.83 1.01
N GLY A 94 15.78 11.38 0.05
CA GLY A 94 16.05 11.29 -1.39
C GLY A 94 15.48 10.05 -2.09
N GLN A 95 15.06 9.03 -1.36
CA GLN A 95 14.39 7.85 -1.94
C GLN A 95 12.95 8.18 -2.34
N ARG A 96 12.47 7.53 -3.41
CA ARG A 96 11.15 7.79 -3.98
C ARG A 96 10.65 6.63 -4.83
N PHE A 97 9.35 6.63 -5.10
CA PHE A 97 8.75 5.80 -6.13
C PHE A 97 8.09 6.72 -7.17
N ARG A 98 8.47 6.58 -8.45
CA ARG A 98 7.86 7.34 -9.54
C ARG A 98 6.38 6.99 -9.70
N VAL A 99 5.62 7.89 -10.31
CA VAL A 99 4.20 7.68 -10.69
C VAL A 99 4.07 6.37 -11.46
N HIS A 100 3.13 5.52 -11.03
CA HIS A 100 2.87 4.20 -11.59
C HIS A 100 1.45 3.75 -11.21
N SER A 101 0.99 2.67 -11.87
CA SER A 101 -0.17 1.89 -11.44
C SER A 101 0.30 0.65 -10.70
N ASP A 102 -0.39 0.29 -9.62
CA ASP A 102 -0.09 -0.94 -8.88
C ASP A 102 -0.42 -2.19 -9.70
N GLY A 103 0.37 -3.24 -9.48
CA GLY A 103 0.11 -4.56 -10.05
C GLY A 103 -0.99 -5.29 -9.28
N CYS A 104 -1.65 -6.22 -9.98
CA CYS A 104 -2.69 -7.03 -9.36
C CYS A 104 -2.12 -8.28 -8.71
N TYR A 105 -2.59 -8.57 -7.50
CA TYR A 105 -2.44 -9.87 -6.87
C TYR A 105 -3.60 -10.78 -7.26
N ILE A 106 -3.29 -12.03 -7.59
CA ILE A 106 -4.26 -13.10 -7.76
C ILE A 106 -3.84 -14.20 -6.78
N SER A 107 -4.78 -14.71 -5.98
CA SER A 107 -4.49 -15.81 -5.04
C SER A 107 -4.04 -17.06 -5.79
N ALA A 108 -3.29 -17.94 -5.12
CA ALA A 108 -2.75 -19.15 -5.76
C ALA A 108 -3.83 -20.06 -6.39
N ASN A 109 -5.04 -20.07 -5.81
CA ASN A 109 -6.20 -20.80 -6.33
C ASN A 109 -7.07 -19.99 -7.32
N GLY A 110 -6.69 -18.75 -7.64
CA GLY A 110 -7.41 -17.87 -8.56
C GLY A 110 -8.74 -17.32 -8.06
N SER A 111 -9.15 -17.62 -6.83
CA SER A 111 -10.47 -17.22 -6.30
C SER A 111 -10.54 -15.75 -5.88
N GLN A 112 -9.40 -15.11 -5.62
CA GLN A 112 -9.32 -13.73 -5.16
C GLN A 112 -8.40 -12.91 -6.07
N ARG A 113 -8.78 -11.65 -6.28
CA ARG A 113 -8.03 -10.66 -7.04
C ARG A 113 -8.04 -9.32 -6.31
N SER A 114 -6.89 -8.65 -6.22
CA SER A 114 -6.82 -7.30 -5.67
C SER A 114 -7.34 -6.27 -6.67
N PHE A 115 -8.16 -5.33 -6.18
CA PHE A 115 -8.68 -4.18 -6.94
C PHE A 115 -8.37 -2.84 -6.28
N LEU A 116 -8.17 -2.84 -4.97
CA LEU A 116 -7.87 -1.67 -4.16
C LEU A 116 -6.47 -1.83 -3.58
N THR A 117 -5.74 -0.73 -3.50
CA THR A 117 -4.49 -0.60 -2.75
C THR A 117 -4.79 0.07 -1.42
N LEU A 118 -4.25 -0.49 -0.35
CA LEU A 118 -4.28 0.06 1.01
C LEU A 118 -2.84 0.49 1.35
N GLN A 119 -2.65 1.76 1.68
CA GLN A 119 -1.38 2.27 2.19
C GLN A 119 -1.56 2.86 3.58
N LEU A 120 -0.98 2.19 4.57
CA LEU A 120 -0.96 2.60 5.98
C LEU A 120 0.37 3.29 6.30
N TYR A 121 0.31 4.52 6.80
CA TYR A 121 1.49 5.24 7.28
C TYR A 121 1.80 4.86 8.72
N LEU A 122 3.04 4.45 8.99
CA LEU A 122 3.46 4.00 10.31
C LEU A 122 4.18 5.10 11.12
N ASN A 123 4.61 6.18 10.47
CA ASN A 123 5.30 7.27 11.13
C ASN A 123 4.99 8.62 10.45
N THR A 124 5.34 9.71 11.14
CA THR A 124 5.26 11.07 10.59
C THR A 124 6.51 11.36 9.76
N VAL A 125 6.32 12.02 8.62
CA VAL A 125 7.41 12.60 7.81
C VAL A 125 7.18 14.11 7.74
N LEU A 126 8.18 14.89 8.14
CA LEU A 126 8.05 16.36 8.24
C LEU A 126 8.07 17.04 6.86
N GLU A 127 8.85 16.50 5.92
CA GLU A 127 9.01 17.04 4.58
C GLU A 127 9.10 15.89 3.55
N GLY A 128 8.26 15.96 2.51
CA GLY A 128 8.18 14.92 1.50
C GLY A 128 7.40 13.67 1.97
N GLY A 129 7.60 12.57 1.25
CA GLY A 129 7.01 11.26 1.57
C GLY A 129 5.53 11.11 1.22
N GLU A 130 4.89 12.14 0.65
CA GLU A 130 3.46 12.12 0.39
C GLU A 130 3.09 11.15 -0.73
N THR A 131 1.96 10.46 -0.57
CA THR A 131 1.35 9.74 -1.69
C THR A 131 0.48 10.70 -2.48
N VAL A 132 0.83 10.86 -3.76
CA VAL A 132 0.08 11.68 -4.71
C VAL A 132 -0.63 10.74 -5.68
N LEU A 133 -1.97 10.79 -5.68
CA LEU A 133 -2.81 10.05 -6.60
C LEU A 133 -3.14 10.92 -7.81
N TYR A 134 -3.07 10.32 -8.97
CA TYR A 134 -3.36 10.93 -10.26
C TYR A 134 -4.55 10.21 -10.90
N SER A 135 -5.18 10.85 -11.87
CA SER A 135 -6.17 10.18 -12.71
C SER A 135 -5.47 9.34 -13.78
N ASP A 136 -6.16 8.34 -14.33
CA ASP A 136 -5.61 7.57 -15.46
C ASP A 136 -5.53 8.41 -16.75
N GLU A 137 -6.32 9.48 -16.85
CA GLU A 137 -6.38 10.36 -18.03
C GLU A 137 -5.38 11.53 -17.96
N ASP A 138 -5.02 11.96 -16.76
CA ASP A 138 -4.14 13.09 -16.48
C ASP A 138 -3.23 12.79 -15.27
N VAL A 139 -1.94 12.67 -15.56
CA VAL A 139 -0.85 12.46 -14.58
C VAL A 139 -0.07 13.75 -14.27
N GLU A 140 -0.45 14.88 -14.86
CA GLU A 140 0.11 16.18 -14.54
C GLU A 140 -0.66 16.84 -13.39
N THR A 141 -1.97 16.58 -13.29
CA THR A 141 -2.84 17.10 -12.22
C THR A 141 -3.08 16.06 -11.12
N ALA A 142 -2.67 16.37 -9.89
CA ALA A 142 -2.95 15.53 -8.74
C ALA A 142 -4.44 15.55 -8.36
N LEU A 143 -5.04 14.37 -8.18
CA LEU A 143 -6.39 14.19 -7.66
C LEU A 143 -6.45 14.23 -6.13
N LEU A 144 -5.45 13.65 -5.48
CA LEU A 144 -5.37 13.59 -4.03
C LEU A 144 -3.91 13.57 -3.61
N LYS A 145 -3.56 14.34 -2.57
CA LYS A 145 -2.26 14.29 -1.93
C LYS A 145 -2.44 13.95 -0.45
N VAL A 146 -1.79 12.88 0.00
CA VAL A 146 -1.89 12.37 1.37
C VAL A 146 -0.54 12.48 2.06
N SER A 147 -0.46 13.26 3.14
CA SER A 147 0.75 13.37 3.97
C SER A 147 0.88 12.18 4.93
N CYS A 148 2.13 11.81 5.25
CA CYS A 148 2.43 10.74 6.20
C CYS A 148 2.01 11.12 7.63
N LYS A 149 1.03 10.41 8.18
CA LYS A 149 0.64 10.51 9.58
C LYS A 149 0.50 9.09 10.16
N PRO A 150 1.11 8.78 11.32
CA PRO A 150 1.01 7.46 11.93
C PRO A 150 -0.45 7.04 12.09
N GLY A 151 -0.75 5.80 11.73
CA GLY A 151 -2.09 5.23 11.85
C GLY A 151 -3.09 5.73 10.81
N GLN A 152 -2.70 6.71 9.98
CA GLN A 152 -3.52 7.15 8.85
C GLN A 152 -3.35 6.19 7.69
N GLU A 153 -4.48 5.80 7.13
CA GLU A 153 -4.58 4.94 5.98
C GLU A 153 -5.07 5.75 4.77
N SER A 154 -4.59 5.40 3.60
CA SER A 154 -5.14 5.85 2.32
C SER A 154 -5.39 4.65 1.41
N THR A 155 -6.65 4.44 1.03
CA THR A 155 -7.07 3.37 0.13
C THR A 155 -7.50 3.99 -1.18
N TRP A 156 -7.08 3.41 -2.31
CA TRP A 156 -7.56 3.80 -3.63
C TRP A 156 -7.73 2.61 -4.56
N SER A 157 -8.55 2.80 -5.58
CA SER A 157 -8.59 1.88 -6.71
C SER A 157 -7.31 2.02 -7.51
N SER A 158 -6.46 1.00 -7.47
CA SER A 158 -5.41 0.81 -8.48
C SER A 158 -6.09 0.42 -9.80
N GLY A 159 -5.58 0.90 -10.95
CA GLY A 159 -6.01 0.55 -12.31
C GLY A 159 -5.81 -0.91 -12.71
N CYS A 160 -5.98 -1.84 -11.76
CA CYS A 160 -6.17 -3.27 -12.01
C CYS A 160 -7.45 -3.49 -12.82
N VAL A 161 -7.31 -3.46 -14.14
CA VAL A 161 -8.34 -3.84 -15.12
C VAL A 161 -8.65 -5.33 -15.00
#